data_AF-A0A9E2KR68-F1
#
_entry.id   AF-A0A9E2KR68-F1
#
_cell.length_a   1.000
_cell.length_b   1.000
_cell.length_c   1.000
_cell.angle_alpha   90.00
_cell.angle_beta   90.00
_cell.angle_gamma   90.00
#
_symmetry.space_group_name_H-M   'P 1'
#
loop_
_entity.id
_entity.type
_entity.pdbx_description
1 polymer ?
#
loop_
_entity_poly.entity_id
_entity_poly.type
_entity_poly.pdbx_seq_one_letter_code
_entity_poly.pdbx_strand_id
1 'polypeptide(L)' 'GNSWSFRVTSKDKKALNADQNTVFEKIIDPNGDKITFKKLETVDPSLDTFIDNFYQEHGDLMKELEDK' A
#
# COMPACT_ATOMS: atom_id res chain seq x y z
N GLY A 1 -19.02 -16.48 6.15
CA GLY A 1 -18.09 -15.46 5.65
C GLY A 1 -18.77 -14.70 4.55
N ASN A 2 -18.70 -13.36 4.57
CA ASN A 2 -19.41 -12.48 3.62
C ASN A 2 -18.45 -11.82 2.62
N SER A 3 -17.35 -12.49 2.27
CA SER A 3 -16.30 -11.95 1.40
C SER A 3 -15.92 -12.93 0.29
N TRP A 4 -15.38 -12.38 -0.80
CA TRP A 4 -14.79 -13.12 -1.91
C TRP A 4 -13.29 -13.26 -1.68
N SER A 5 -12.70 -14.35 -2.17
CA SER A 5 -11.27 -14.62 -2.01
C SER A 5 -10.68 -15.19 -3.30
N PHE A 6 -9.49 -14.70 -3.67
CA PHE A 6 -8.70 -15.24 -4.77
C PHE A 6 -7.71 -16.26 -4.23
N ARG A 7 -7.61 -17.41 -4.90
CA ARG A 7 -6.57 -18.40 -4.58
C ARG A 7 -5.35 -18.13 -5.45
N VAL A 8 -4.17 -18.21 -4.84
CA VAL A 8 -2.88 -18.17 -5.53
C VAL A 8 -2.23 -19.55 -5.49
N THR A 9 -1.38 -19.85 -6.47
CA THR A 9 -0.66 -21.13 -6.47
C THR A 9 0.45 -21.12 -5.43
N SER A 10 0.92 -22.31 -5.03
CA SER A 10 2.10 -22.41 -4.16
C SER A 10 3.36 -21.82 -4.79
N LYS A 11 3.44 -21.82 -6.13
CA LYS A 11 4.55 -21.19 -6.87
C LYS A 11 4.50 -19.67 -6.72
N ASP A 12 3.32 -19.08 -6.90
CA ASP A 12 3.15 -17.62 -6.78
C ASP A 12 3.36 -17.16 -5.34
N LYS A 13 2.86 -17.92 -4.35
CA LYS A 13 3.14 -17.64 -2.93
C LYS A 13 4.64 -17.56 -2.63
N LYS A 14 5.43 -18.50 -3.18
CA LYS A 14 6.88 -18.52 -3.03
C LYS A 14 7.54 -17.34 -3.74
N ALA A 15 7.12 -17.04 -4.98
CA ALA A 15 7.64 -15.90 -5.73
C ALA A 15 7.37 -14.56 -5.03
N LEU A 16 6.20 -14.43 -4.39
CA LEU A 16 5.83 -13.26 -3.58
C LEU A 16 6.52 -13.22 -2.21
N ASN A 17 7.19 -14.31 -1.80
CA ASN A 17 7.69 -14.51 -0.44
C ASN A 17 6.63 -14.11 0.61
N ALA A 18 5.39 -14.59 0.42
CA ALA A 18 4.24 -14.19 1.21
C ALA A 18 3.89 -15.25 2.28
N ASP A 19 3.49 -14.78 3.44
CA ASP A 19 3.02 -15.57 4.58
C ASP A 19 1.60 -15.14 5.00
N GLN A 20 1.15 -15.56 6.18
CA GLN A 20 -0.18 -15.23 6.70
C GLN A 20 -0.32 -13.78 7.17
N ASN A 21 0.81 -13.08 7.38
CA ASN A 21 0.85 -11.69 7.86
C ASN A 21 1.09 -10.70 6.73
N THR A 22 1.38 -11.20 5.52
CA THR A 22 1.65 -10.35 4.37
C THR A 22 0.40 -9.58 3.96
N VAL A 23 0.51 -8.25 3.94
CA VAL A 23 -0.56 -7.35 3.51
C VAL A 23 -0.33 -6.93 2.06
N PHE A 24 -1.41 -6.85 1.30
CA PHE A 24 -1.40 -6.40 -0.09
C PHE A 24 -2.27 -5.16 -0.22
N GLU A 25 -1.77 -4.18 -0.97
CA GLU A 25 -2.57 -3.08 -1.50
C GLU A 25 -3.39 -3.59 -2.69
N LYS A 26 -4.69 -3.28 -2.70
CA LYS A 26 -5.60 -3.60 -3.80
C LYS A 26 -5.80 -2.35 -4.65
N ILE A 27 -5.41 -2.43 -5.92
CA ILE A 27 -5.61 -1.38 -6.91
C ILE A 27 -6.59 -1.90 -7.96
N ILE A 28 -7.66 -1.15 -8.24
CA ILE A 28 -8.62 -1.44 -9.31
C ILE A 28 -8.38 -0.41 -10.40
N ASP A 29 -8.14 -0.86 -11.64
CA ASP A 29 -7.99 0.07 -12.76
C ASP A 29 -9.28 0.90 -12.91
N PRO A 30 -9.20 2.18 -13.34
CA PRO A 30 -10.39 3.04 -13.44
C PRO A 30 -11.49 2.51 -14.36
N ASN A 31 -11.12 1.71 -15.37
CA ASN A 31 -12.06 1.05 -16.27
C ASN A 31 -12.68 -0.24 -15.67
N GLY A 32 -12.20 -0.71 -14.52
CA GLY A 32 -12.71 -1.88 -13.81
C GLY A 32 -12.25 -3.23 -14.34
N ASP A 33 -11.47 -3.28 -15.42
CA ASP A 33 -11.12 -4.53 -16.11
C ASP A 33 -10.02 -5.33 -15.38
N LYS A 34 -9.30 -4.67 -14.47
CA LYS A 34 -8.12 -5.24 -13.82
C LYS A 34 -8.11 -4.93 -12.33
N ILE A 35 -7.74 -5.95 -11.56
CA ILE A 35 -7.38 -5.81 -10.15
C ILE A 35 -5.92 -6.22 -10.00
N THR A 36 -5.12 -5.35 -9.42
CA THR A 36 -3.72 -5.62 -9.08
C THR A 36 -3.57 -5.70 -7.56
N PHE A 37 -2.98 -6.79 -7.07
CA PHE A 37 -2.59 -6.93 -5.67
C PHE A 37 -1.08 -6.70 -5.56
N LYS A 38 -0.70 -5.55 -5.00
CA LYS A 38 0.71 -5.19 -4.80
C LYS A 38 1.10 -5.55 -3.37
N LYS A 39 2.12 -6.40 -3.20
CA LYS A 39 2.65 -6.69 -1.87
C LYS A 39 3.17 -5.39 -1.26
N LEU A 40 2.71 -5.06 -0.06
CA LEU A 40 3.30 -3.94 0.68
C LEU A 40 4.64 -4.41 1.22
N GLU A 41 5.68 -3.62 0.98
CA GLU A 41 6.91 -3.76 1.76
C GLU A 41 6.56 -3.43 3.21
N THR A 42 7.12 -4.16 4.16
CA THR A 42 7.09 -3.74 5.56
C THR A 42 7.63 -2.32 5.58
N VAL A 43 6.77 -1.35 5.91
CA VAL A 43 7.12 0.07 5.96
C VAL A 43 8.43 0.15 6.74
N ASP A 44 9.48 0.60 6.06
CA ASP A 44 10.73 0.87 6.74
C ASP A 44 10.40 1.93 7.80
N PRO A 45 10.65 1.70 9.10
CA PRO A 45 10.37 2.70 10.13
C PRO A 45 11.03 4.06 9.86
N SER A 46 12.07 4.09 9.01
CA SER A 46 12.69 5.33 8.54
C SER A 46 11.83 6.14 7.56
N LEU A 47 10.87 5.51 6.87
CA LEU A 47 9.90 6.17 5.98
C LEU A 47 8.87 6.96 6.76
N ASP A 48 8.37 6.43 7.88
CA ASP A 48 7.49 7.18 8.79
C ASP A 48 8.22 8.41 9.34
N THR A 49 9.48 8.24 9.75
CA THR A 49 10.32 9.35 10.22
C THR A 49 10.58 10.38 9.12
N PHE A 50 10.78 9.93 7.88
CA PHE A 50 10.94 10.82 6.73
C PHE A 50 9.67 11.62 6.45
N ILE A 51 8.50 10.98 6.48
CA ILE A 51 7.21 11.63 6.28
C ILE A 51 6.99 12.68 7.37
N ASP A 52 7.17 12.32 8.65
CA ASP A 52 7.01 13.26 9.76
C ASP A 52 7.93 14.48 9.62
N ASN A 53 9.20 14.24 9.27
CA ASN A 53 10.17 15.32 9.04
C ASN A 53 9.79 16.20 7.84
N PHE A 54 9.36 15.60 6.73
CA PHE A 54 8.94 16.32 5.53
C PHE A 54 7.71 17.21 5.81
N TYR A 55 6.73 16.70 6.56
CA TYR A 55 5.57 17.48 6.99
C TYR A 55 5.93 18.61 7.97
N GLN A 56 6.91 18.42 8.85
CA GLN A 56 7.38 19.49 9.73
C GLN A 56 8.19 20.56 8.97
N GLU A 57 9.04 20.15 8.03
CA GLU A 57 9.90 21.05 7.26
C GLU A 57 9.13 21.87 6.22
N HIS A 58 8.01 21.32 5.71
CA HIS A 58 7.17 21.96 4.70
C HIS A 58 5.74 22.25 5.17
N GLY A 59 5.52 22.33 6.49
CA GLY A 59 4.19 22.49 7.09
C GLY A 59 3.44 23.73 6.60
N ASP A 60 4.16 24.81 6.28
CA ASP A 60 3.57 26.05 5.74
C ASP A 60 3.01 25.85 4.31
N LEU A 61 3.71 25.08 3.48
CA LEU A 61 3.31 24.73 2.11
C LEU A 61 2.11 23.75 2.09
N MET A 62 2.06 22.82 3.05
CA MET A 62 0.96 21.86 3.15
C MET A 62 -0.34 22.52 3.65
N LYS A 63 -0.24 23.49 4.57
CA LYS A 63 -1.41 24.29 5.01
C LYS A 63 -2.05 25.06 3.84
N GLU A 64 -1.24 25.63 2.96
CA GLU A 64 -1.72 26.36 1.78
C GLU A 64 -2.51 25.48 0.78
N LEU A 65 -2.22 24.17 0.75
CA LEU A 65 -2.95 23.20 -0.07
C LEU A 65 -4.24 22.71 0.59
N GLU A 66 -4.30 22.73 1.92
CA GLU A 66 -5.47 22.29 2.71
C GLU A 66 -6.60 23.34 2.73
N ASP A 67 -6.24 24.62 2.57
CA ASP A 67 -7.17 25.77 2.53
C ASP A 67 -7.84 25.97 1.14
N LYS A 68 -7.71 25.02 0.20
CA LYS A 68 -8.29 25.07 -1.16
C LYS A 68 -9.29 23.95 -1.42
#